data_AF-A0AA38MBH8-F1
#
_entry.id   AF-A0AA38MBH8-F1
#
_cell.length_a   1.000
_cell.length_b   1.000
_cell.length_c   1.000
_cell.angle_alpha   90.00
_cell.angle_beta   90.00
_cell.angle_gamma   90.00
#
_symmetry.space_group_name_H-M   'P 1'
#
loop_
_entity.id
_entity.type
_entity.pdbx_description
1 polymer ?
#
loop_
_entity_poly.entity_id
_entity_poly.type
_entity_poly.pdbx_seq_one_letter_code
_entity_poly.pdbx_strand_id
1 'polypeptide(L)'
;MPPQFYLILLSTAVASAKVSLFKLEGEVSGQEFVYYKIMHPGNLLLVLESAEGDADMYISEKTPSPTYHPDTYDLHSATCGTDSVTIPKNLKRPMAVGIYGYSAYNKFTLEVYQMPDADSAYLYDEEELNRDSADNGDTMVSEKKDTRKVGSKVKKKLKNIPNGLWPFLELFEMLFL
;
A
#
# COMPACT_ATOMS: atom_id res chain seq x y z
N MET A 1 -48.73 11.43 25.75
CA MET A 1 -48.09 10.70 24.63
C MET A 1 -46.62 11.10 24.63
N PRO A 2 -45.65 10.19 24.76
CA PRO A 2 -44.25 10.58 24.76
C PRO A 2 -43.75 10.77 23.31
N PRO A 3 -42.83 11.72 23.07
CA PRO A 3 -42.23 11.90 21.75
C PRO A 3 -41.21 10.78 21.52
N GLN A 4 -41.29 10.12 20.37
CA GLN A 4 -40.27 9.15 19.95
C GLN A 4 -39.18 9.89 19.17
N PHE A 5 -37.98 9.95 19.74
CA PHE A 5 -36.79 10.46 19.06
C PHE A 5 -36.16 9.31 18.26
N TYR A 6 -36.18 9.44 16.92
CA TYR A 6 -35.46 8.51 16.04
C TYR A 6 -33.99 8.93 15.96
N LEU A 7 -33.10 8.09 16.52
CA LEU A 7 -31.66 8.17 16.29
C LEU A 7 -31.36 7.64 14.89
N ILE A 8 -31.01 8.53 13.97
CA ILE A 8 -30.49 8.16 12.65
C ILE A 8 -29.00 7.91 12.82
N LEU A 9 -28.60 6.63 12.88
CA LEU A 9 -27.21 6.22 12.77
C LEU A 9 -26.78 6.39 11.30
N LEU A 10 -26.12 7.50 11.01
CA LEU A 10 -25.49 7.73 9.71
C LEU A 10 -24.17 6.96 9.68
N SER A 11 -24.20 5.74 9.17
CA SER A 11 -22.97 4.99 8.89
C SER A 11 -22.26 5.64 7.70
N THR A 12 -21.18 6.36 7.97
CA THR A 12 -20.27 6.82 6.92
C THR A 12 -19.37 5.65 6.53
N ALA A 13 -19.69 4.99 5.41
CA ALA A 13 -18.77 4.06 4.78
C ALA A 13 -17.61 4.85 4.17
N VAL A 14 -16.44 4.80 4.78
CA VAL A 14 -15.21 5.36 4.21
C VAL A 14 -14.78 4.44 3.06
N ALA A 15 -14.94 4.91 1.82
CA ALA A 15 -14.48 4.18 0.65
C ALA A 15 -12.94 4.26 0.57
N SER A 16 -12.28 3.13 0.79
CA SER A 16 -10.84 2.99 0.57
C SER A 16 -10.56 2.95 -0.93
N ALA A 17 -10.16 4.08 -1.53
CA ALA A 17 -9.95 4.18 -2.96
C ALA A 17 -8.54 3.73 -3.36
N LYS A 18 -8.45 2.82 -4.33
CA LYS A 18 -7.18 2.49 -5.01
C LYS A 18 -6.79 3.63 -5.95
N VAL A 19 -5.50 3.93 -6.07
CA VAL A 19 -4.97 4.97 -6.96
C VAL A 19 -4.26 4.31 -8.15
N SER A 20 -4.67 4.63 -9.37
CA SER A 20 -3.97 4.15 -10.57
C SER A 20 -2.60 4.81 -10.67
N LEU A 21 -1.54 4.01 -10.67
CA LEU A 21 -0.17 4.48 -10.82
C LEU A 21 0.27 4.46 -12.28
N PHE A 22 -0.07 3.38 -12.99
CA PHE A 22 0.44 3.13 -14.33
C PHE A 22 -0.48 2.19 -15.11
N LYS A 23 -0.52 2.38 -16.43
CA LYS A 23 -1.18 1.50 -17.40
C LYS A 23 -0.26 1.35 -18.59
N LEU A 24 -0.07 0.11 -19.04
CA LEU A 24 0.72 -0.24 -20.20
C LEU A 24 -0.03 -1.23 -21.06
N GLU A 25 0.03 -1.04 -22.37
CA GLU A 25 -0.37 -2.02 -23.36
C GLU A 25 0.89 -2.74 -23.88
N GLY A 26 0.78 -4.05 -24.08
CA GLY A 26 1.90 -4.89 -24.47
C GLY A 26 1.47 -6.08 -25.31
N GLU A 27 2.46 -6.72 -25.93
CA GLU A 27 2.28 -7.90 -26.77
C GLU A 27 3.33 -8.95 -26.39
N VAL A 28 2.96 -10.23 -26.48
CA VAL A 28 3.88 -11.34 -26.26
C VAL A 28 3.53 -12.50 -27.19
N SER A 29 4.56 -13.06 -27.84
CA SER A 29 4.41 -14.24 -28.70
C SER A 29 4.03 -15.47 -27.87
N GLY A 30 3.52 -16.49 -28.54
CA GLY A 30 3.28 -17.78 -27.91
C GLY A 30 4.55 -18.41 -27.38
N GLN A 31 4.43 -18.96 -26.18
CA GLN A 31 5.49 -19.66 -25.46
C GLN A 31 6.69 -18.77 -25.12
N GLU A 32 6.54 -17.45 -25.18
CA GLU A 32 7.57 -16.47 -24.83
C GLU A 32 7.18 -15.65 -23.60
N PHE A 33 8.17 -14.92 -23.08
CA PHE A 33 8.00 -14.02 -21.94
C PHE A 33 8.44 -12.60 -22.31
N VAL A 34 7.70 -11.62 -21.79
CA VAL A 34 8.15 -10.23 -21.67
C VAL A 34 8.29 -9.85 -20.19
N TYR A 35 9.29 -9.04 -19.87
CA TYR A 35 9.68 -8.77 -18.49
C TYR A 35 9.66 -7.27 -18.16
N TYR A 36 9.12 -6.96 -16.98
CA TYR A 36 9.06 -5.62 -16.42
C TYR A 36 9.63 -5.60 -14.99
N LYS A 37 9.93 -4.40 -14.49
CA LYS A 37 10.40 -4.20 -13.12
C LYS A 37 9.54 -3.18 -12.39
N ILE A 38 9.12 -3.52 -11.19
CA ILE A 38 8.38 -2.64 -10.30
C ILE A 38 9.31 -2.12 -9.22
N MET A 39 9.55 -0.81 -9.26
CA MET A 39 10.32 -0.08 -8.25
C MET A 39 9.43 0.51 -7.16
N HIS A 40 8.14 0.72 -7.46
CA HIS A 40 7.23 1.46 -6.60
C HIS A 40 7.05 0.74 -5.23
N PRO A 41 7.23 1.45 -4.09
CA PRO A 41 7.06 0.86 -2.78
C PRO A 41 5.57 0.68 -2.43
N GLY A 42 5.29 0.07 -1.27
CA GLY A 42 3.92 -0.02 -0.74
C GLY A 42 3.11 -1.22 -1.24
N ASN A 43 1.84 -1.26 -0.86
CA ASN A 43 0.90 -2.30 -1.27
C ASN A 43 0.39 -2.01 -2.69
N LEU A 44 0.65 -2.91 -3.63
CA LEU A 44 0.25 -2.74 -5.03
C LEU A 44 -0.76 -3.81 -5.44
N LEU A 45 -1.67 -3.44 -6.33
CA LEU A 45 -2.51 -4.37 -7.07
C LEU A 45 -2.10 -4.28 -8.54
N LEU A 46 -1.66 -5.39 -9.11
CA LEU A 46 -1.43 -5.55 -10.53
C LEU A 46 -2.65 -6.23 -11.13
N VAL A 47 -3.13 -5.70 -12.25
CA VAL A 47 -4.24 -6.25 -13.03
C VAL A 47 -3.75 -6.43 -14.46
N LEU A 48 -3.72 -7.67 -14.92
CA LEU A 48 -3.41 -8.04 -16.29
C LEU A 48 -4.71 -8.42 -17.00
N GLU A 49 -5.00 -7.76 -18.10
CA GLU A 49 -6.16 -8.06 -18.94
C GLU A 49 -5.69 -8.46 -20.34
N SER A 50 -5.99 -9.70 -20.74
CA SER A 50 -5.73 -10.21 -22.08
C SER A 50 -6.78 -9.66 -23.05
N ALA A 51 -6.37 -8.76 -23.95
CA ALA A 51 -7.21 -8.23 -25.02
C ALA A 51 -7.32 -9.21 -26.21
N GLU A 52 -6.26 -9.99 -26.45
CA GLU A 52 -6.20 -11.05 -27.45
C GLU A 52 -5.30 -12.18 -26.91
N GLY A 53 -5.65 -13.44 -27.18
CA GLY A 53 -4.91 -14.58 -26.65
C GLY A 53 -5.17 -14.85 -25.16
N ASP A 54 -4.18 -15.40 -24.48
CA ASP A 54 -4.22 -15.73 -23.05
C ASP A 54 -2.83 -15.48 -22.46
N ALA A 55 -2.69 -14.37 -21.73
CA ALA A 55 -1.45 -13.95 -21.11
C ALA A 55 -1.50 -14.16 -19.59
N ASP A 56 -0.50 -14.84 -19.04
CA ASP A 56 -0.38 -15.15 -17.62
C ASP A 56 0.70 -14.30 -16.94
N MET A 57 0.55 -14.01 -15.65
CA MET A 57 1.48 -13.16 -14.88
C MET A 57 2.22 -13.90 -13.77
N TYR A 58 3.54 -13.73 -13.72
CA TYR A 58 4.43 -14.28 -12.71
C TYR A 58 5.34 -13.20 -12.13
N ILE A 59 5.51 -13.16 -10.81
CA ILE A 59 6.15 -12.05 -10.11
C ILE A 59 7.17 -12.60 -9.11
N SER A 60 8.37 -12.02 -9.07
CA SER A 60 9.40 -12.41 -8.10
C SER A 60 10.16 -11.23 -7.50
N GLU A 61 10.53 -11.35 -6.23
CA GLU A 61 11.50 -10.47 -5.55
C GLU A 61 12.96 -10.96 -5.71
N LYS A 62 13.17 -12.23 -6.08
CA LYS A 62 14.50 -12.88 -6.11
C LYS A 62 14.99 -13.11 -7.53
N THR A 63 14.11 -13.60 -8.39
CA THR A 63 14.43 -14.02 -9.75
C THR A 63 14.18 -12.86 -10.72
N PRO A 64 15.19 -12.38 -11.47
CA PRO A 64 14.99 -11.28 -12.42
C PRO A 64 14.08 -11.62 -13.61
N SER A 65 13.91 -12.91 -13.89
CA SER A 65 13.14 -13.46 -15.00
C SER A 65 12.29 -14.64 -14.51
N PRO A 66 11.21 -14.38 -13.75
CA PRO A 66 10.30 -15.42 -13.27
C PRO A 66 9.57 -16.08 -14.45
N THR A 67 9.33 -17.38 -14.35
CA THR A 67 8.67 -18.18 -15.39
C THR A 67 7.44 -18.88 -14.81
N TYR A 68 6.78 -19.74 -15.60
CA TYR A 68 5.70 -20.59 -15.08
C TYR A 68 6.19 -21.71 -14.15
N HIS A 69 7.51 -21.89 -13.99
CA HIS A 69 8.07 -22.87 -13.06
C HIS A 69 7.95 -22.37 -11.60
N PRO A 70 7.37 -23.16 -10.68
CA PRO A 70 7.05 -22.74 -9.30
C PRO A 70 8.23 -22.24 -8.45
N ASP A 71 9.45 -22.62 -8.78
CA ASP A 71 10.68 -22.19 -8.09
C ASP A 71 11.19 -20.82 -8.55
N THR A 72 10.60 -20.26 -9.61
CA THR A 72 11.07 -19.02 -10.22
C THR A 72 10.25 -17.78 -9.84
N TYR A 73 9.09 -17.93 -9.20
CA TYR A 73 8.22 -16.83 -8.80
C TYR A 73 7.80 -16.90 -7.33
N ASP A 74 7.43 -15.74 -6.77
CA ASP A 74 6.91 -15.62 -5.41
C ASP A 74 5.38 -15.41 -5.42
N LEU A 75 4.83 -14.78 -6.47
CA LEU A 75 3.39 -14.56 -6.68
C LEU A 75 3.04 -14.81 -8.17
N HIS A 76 1.82 -15.24 -8.47
CA HIS A 76 1.35 -15.43 -9.84
C HIS A 76 -0.17 -15.37 -9.94
N SER A 77 -0.67 -15.16 -11.15
CA SER A 77 -2.05 -15.41 -11.58
C SER A 77 -1.99 -15.88 -13.03
N ALA A 78 -2.63 -17.01 -13.31
CA ALA A 78 -2.65 -17.64 -14.62
C ALA A 78 -4.06 -18.18 -14.87
N THR A 79 -4.92 -17.33 -15.40
CA THR A 79 -6.35 -17.62 -15.60
C THR A 79 -6.77 -17.17 -16.98
N CYS A 80 -7.77 -17.80 -17.57
CA CYS A 80 -8.27 -17.45 -18.92
C CYS A 80 -9.09 -16.13 -18.96
N GLY A 81 -8.81 -15.19 -18.08
CA GLY A 81 -9.57 -13.95 -17.87
C GLY A 81 -8.69 -12.85 -17.29
N THR A 82 -9.28 -11.98 -16.47
CA THR A 82 -8.49 -10.94 -15.81
C THR A 82 -7.65 -11.53 -14.69
N ASP A 83 -6.34 -11.45 -14.83
CA ASP A 83 -5.38 -11.87 -13.82
C ASP A 83 -5.09 -10.74 -12.85
N SER A 84 -5.09 -11.03 -11.55
CA SER A 84 -4.84 -10.01 -10.53
C SER A 84 -3.96 -10.53 -9.41
N VAL A 85 -2.96 -9.74 -9.05
CA VAL A 85 -2.02 -10.07 -7.96
C VAL A 85 -1.83 -8.88 -7.05
N THR A 86 -2.00 -9.08 -5.76
CA THR A 86 -1.65 -8.09 -4.73
C THR A 86 -0.22 -8.31 -4.26
N ILE A 87 0.62 -7.30 -4.43
CA ILE A 87 2.00 -7.27 -3.95
C ILE A 87 2.02 -6.55 -2.59
N PRO A 88 2.32 -7.24 -1.48
CA PRO A 88 2.39 -6.58 -0.19
C PRO A 88 3.64 -5.71 -0.05
N LYS A 89 3.57 -4.71 0.83
CA LYS A 89 4.64 -3.72 1.06
C LYS A 89 5.96 -4.30 1.60
N ASN A 90 5.93 -5.52 2.16
CA ASN A 90 7.08 -6.18 2.76
C ASN A 90 7.98 -6.93 1.76
N LEU A 91 7.53 -7.15 0.52
CA LEU A 91 8.35 -7.77 -0.52
C LEU A 91 9.43 -6.81 -1.01
N LYS A 92 10.63 -7.32 -1.26
CA LYS A 92 11.77 -6.50 -1.67
C LYS A 92 11.56 -5.92 -3.07
N ARG A 93 12.01 -4.69 -3.27
CA ARG A 93 12.04 -4.01 -4.57
C ARG A 93 13.50 -3.93 -5.08
N PRO A 94 13.75 -3.94 -6.41
CA PRO A 94 12.78 -4.14 -7.50
C PRO A 94 12.15 -5.52 -7.49
N MET A 95 10.88 -5.60 -7.92
CA MET A 95 10.25 -6.87 -8.25
C MET A 95 10.21 -7.08 -9.76
N ALA A 96 10.57 -8.27 -10.20
CA ALA A 96 10.43 -8.67 -11.59
C ALA A 96 8.99 -9.16 -11.84
N VAL A 97 8.46 -8.80 -13.00
CA VAL A 97 7.16 -9.28 -13.52
C VAL A 97 7.45 -9.92 -14.87
N GLY A 98 7.14 -11.21 -15.01
CA GLY A 98 7.14 -11.93 -16.28
C GLY A 98 5.72 -12.12 -16.75
N ILE A 99 5.42 -11.71 -17.97
CA ILE A 99 4.14 -11.98 -18.64
C ILE A 99 4.39 -13.05 -19.69
N TYR A 100 3.70 -14.18 -19.57
CA TYR A 100 3.81 -15.33 -20.44
C TYR A 100 2.70 -15.32 -21.49
N GLY A 101 3.03 -15.60 -22.75
CA GLY A 101 2.03 -15.80 -23.79
C GLY A 101 1.65 -17.27 -23.96
N TYR A 102 0.42 -17.67 -23.66
CA TYR A 102 -0.03 -19.05 -23.89
C TYR A 102 -0.46 -19.28 -25.36
N SER A 103 -1.18 -18.33 -25.95
CA SER A 103 -1.62 -18.41 -27.35
C SER A 103 -0.51 -17.98 -28.31
N ALA A 104 -0.61 -18.30 -29.61
CA ALA A 104 0.41 -17.97 -30.61
C ALA A 104 0.79 -16.47 -30.65
N TYR A 105 -0.18 -15.61 -30.34
CA TYR A 105 -0.01 -14.17 -30.19
C TYR A 105 -0.96 -13.67 -29.10
N ASN A 106 -0.47 -12.77 -28.26
CA ASN A 106 -1.22 -12.26 -27.12
C ASN A 106 -1.04 -10.74 -27.03
N LYS A 107 -2.14 -10.03 -26.83
CA LYS A 107 -2.15 -8.60 -26.50
C LYS A 107 -2.72 -8.45 -25.12
N PHE A 108 -2.12 -7.59 -24.31
CA PHE A 108 -2.56 -7.38 -22.94
C PHE A 108 -2.46 -5.93 -22.50
N THR A 109 -3.21 -5.60 -21.46
CA THR A 109 -3.03 -4.38 -20.67
C THR A 109 -2.57 -4.77 -19.28
N LEU A 110 -1.50 -4.15 -18.79
CA LEU A 110 -1.05 -4.25 -17.39
C LEU A 110 -1.32 -2.92 -16.68
N GLU A 111 -2.18 -2.95 -15.67
CA GLU A 111 -2.49 -1.82 -14.81
C GLU A 111 -1.94 -2.04 -13.40
N VAL A 112 -1.34 -1.00 -12.83
CA VAL A 112 -0.77 -1.01 -11.49
C VAL A 112 -1.47 0.03 -10.64
N TYR A 113 -2.02 -0.43 -9.52
CA TYR A 113 -2.71 0.41 -8.55
C TYR A 113 -1.97 0.42 -7.22
N GLN A 114 -1.88 1.59 -6.58
CA GLN A 114 -1.54 1.71 -5.17
C GLN A 114 -2.79 1.39 -4.34
N MET A 115 -2.66 0.41 -3.47
CA MET A 115 -3.67 0.08 -2.48
C MET A 115 -3.41 0.89 -1.19
N PRO A 116 -4.47 1.33 -0.50
CA PRO A 116 -4.35 1.95 0.81
C PRO A 116 -3.75 0.96 1.81
N ASP A 117 -2.96 1.47 2.75
CA ASP A 117 -2.42 0.66 3.82
C ASP A 117 -3.56 0.27 4.77
N ALA A 118 -3.70 -1.03 5.06
CA ALA A 118 -4.71 -1.51 5.99
C ALA A 118 -4.63 -0.84 7.38
N ASP A 119 -3.44 -0.34 7.74
CA ASP A 119 -3.16 0.35 9.00
C ASP A 119 -3.67 1.81 9.03
N SER A 120 -3.85 2.47 7.87
CA SER A 120 -4.25 3.88 7.81
C SER A 120 -5.76 4.11 7.82
N ALA A 121 -6.56 3.06 7.58
CA ALA A 121 -8.02 3.13 7.59
C ALA A 121 -8.61 3.34 9.00
N TYR A 122 -7.83 3.10 10.07
CA TYR A 122 -8.30 3.15 11.47
C TYR A 122 -7.81 4.38 12.26
N LEU A 123 -7.04 5.29 11.65
CA LEU A 123 -6.33 6.36 12.37
C LEU A 123 -7.06 7.71 12.44
N TYR A 124 -8.32 7.81 12.01
CA TYR A 124 -9.03 9.10 11.91
C TYR A 124 -10.09 9.38 12.99
N ASP A 125 -10.32 8.49 13.98
CA ASP A 125 -11.45 8.62 14.91
C ASP A 125 -11.10 9.02 16.37
N GLU A 126 -9.84 9.19 16.78
CA GLU A 126 -9.51 9.45 18.20
C GLU A 126 -9.25 10.93 18.58
N GLU A 127 -9.04 11.85 17.63
CA GLU A 127 -8.65 13.24 17.97
C GLU A 127 -9.83 14.22 18.23
N GLU A 128 -11.07 13.85 17.94
CA GLU A 128 -12.22 14.77 18.08
C GLU A 128 -12.96 14.67 19.43
N LEU A 129 -12.74 13.63 20.24
CA LEU A 129 -13.50 13.42 21.49
C LEU A 129 -12.84 13.97 22.77
N ASN A 130 -11.64 14.55 22.67
CA ASN A 130 -10.86 15.02 23.83
C ASN A 130 -10.83 16.55 24.01
N ARG A 131 -11.65 17.32 23.29
CA ARG A 131 -11.67 18.80 23.40
C ARG A 131 -12.81 19.38 24.26
N ASP A 132 -13.77 18.58 24.71
CA ASP A 132 -14.98 19.10 25.37
C ASP A 132 -15.03 18.90 26.89
N SER A 133 -13.89 18.86 27.58
CA SER A 133 -13.87 18.76 29.05
C SER A 133 -12.86 19.71 29.69
N ALA A 134 -13.05 21.01 29.46
CA ALA A 134 -12.35 22.06 30.21
C ALA A 134 -13.12 23.39 30.22
N ASP A 135 -14.15 23.53 31.08
CA ASP A 135 -14.63 24.78 31.71
C ASP A 135 -15.95 24.47 32.48
N ASN A 136 -16.33 24.94 33.68
CA ASN A 136 -15.73 25.53 34.89
C ASN A 136 -16.90 25.63 35.92
N GLY A 137 -16.66 25.58 37.24
CA GLY A 137 -17.67 26.01 38.23
C GLY A 137 -17.57 25.43 39.65
N ASP A 138 -16.99 26.20 40.56
CA ASP A 138 -16.75 25.98 42.01
C ASP A 138 -17.98 25.68 42.90
N THR A 139 -17.78 24.88 43.97
CA THR A 139 -17.85 25.34 45.40
C THR A 139 -17.44 24.23 46.38
N MET A 140 -16.67 24.65 47.38
CA MET A 140 -15.96 23.97 48.48
C MET A 140 -16.81 23.07 49.42
N VAL A 141 -16.25 21.95 49.90
CA VAL A 141 -16.13 21.56 51.34
C VAL A 141 -14.98 20.52 51.49
N SER A 142 -14.24 20.63 52.61
CA SER A 142 -13.04 19.89 53.01
C SER A 142 -13.19 18.37 53.19
N GLU A 143 -12.13 17.61 52.96
CA GLU A 143 -11.51 16.73 53.97
C GLU A 143 -10.11 16.23 53.58
N LYS A 144 -9.23 16.11 54.57
CA LYS A 144 -7.82 15.69 54.45
C LYS A 144 -7.70 14.18 54.17
N LYS A 145 -6.79 13.79 53.27
CA LYS A 145 -5.88 12.66 53.54
C LYS A 145 -4.65 12.64 52.62
N ASP A 146 -3.49 12.51 53.27
CA ASP A 146 -2.16 12.31 52.69
C ASP A 146 -2.10 11.17 51.66
N THR A 147 -1.31 11.32 50.58
CA THR A 147 -0.06 10.54 50.37
C THR A 147 0.65 10.83 49.03
N ARG A 148 1.93 11.21 49.16
CA ARG A 148 3.12 10.85 48.34
C ARG A 148 3.20 11.19 46.83
N LYS A 149 4.14 12.11 46.57
CA LYS A 149 4.89 12.40 45.33
C LYS A 149 5.30 11.15 44.52
N VAL A 150 5.17 11.20 43.20
CA VAL A 150 6.26 10.87 42.25
C VAL A 150 6.10 11.72 40.99
N GLY A 151 7.10 12.55 40.68
CA GLY A 151 7.20 13.22 39.39
C GLY A 151 7.96 12.37 38.37
N SER A 152 7.67 12.57 37.09
CA SER A 152 8.63 12.29 36.03
C SER A 152 8.44 13.23 34.85
N LYS A 153 9.39 14.16 34.74
CA LYS A 153 9.65 14.97 33.56
C LYS A 153 10.34 14.07 32.54
N VAL A 154 9.81 13.96 31.32
CA VAL A 154 10.59 13.48 30.18
C VAL A 154 10.45 14.47 29.03
N LYS A 155 11.38 15.44 29.00
CA LYS A 155 11.72 16.20 27.78
C LYS A 155 12.67 15.33 26.97
N LYS A 156 12.29 14.91 25.76
CA LYS A 156 13.26 14.38 24.78
C LYS A 156 13.52 15.42 23.71
N LYS A 157 14.79 15.81 23.71
CA LYS A 157 15.47 16.82 22.91
C LYS A 157 15.74 16.22 21.53
N LEU A 158 15.19 16.82 20.47
CA LEU A 158 15.50 16.46 19.09
C LEU A 158 16.96 16.89 18.80
N LYS A 159 17.84 15.92 18.54
CA LYS A 159 19.24 16.14 18.13
C LYS A 159 19.36 15.88 16.63
N ASN A 160 19.74 16.94 15.91
CA ASN A 160 20.52 17.02 14.67
C ASN A 160 20.62 15.77 13.80
N ILE A 161 19.99 15.82 12.62
CA ILE A 161 20.25 14.93 11.49
C ILE A 161 21.33 15.62 10.61
N PRO A 162 22.48 14.99 10.34
CA PRO A 162 23.50 15.55 9.45
C PRO A 162 23.12 15.40 7.98
N ASN A 163 23.40 16.45 7.20
CA ASN A 163 23.25 16.48 5.74
C ASN A 163 24.19 15.46 5.08
N GLY A 164 23.62 14.49 4.36
CA GLY A 164 24.40 13.49 3.64
C GLY A 164 23.52 12.56 2.80
N LEU A 165 22.87 13.11 1.77
CA LEU A 165 22.02 12.37 0.83
C LEU A 165 22.20 12.91 -0.61
N TRP A 166 23.46 13.09 -1.03
CA TRP A 166 23.81 13.60 -2.35
C TRP A 166 24.63 12.70 -3.31
N PRO A 167 25.02 11.44 -3.02
CA PRO A 167 25.76 10.65 -4.02
C PRO A 167 24.87 9.83 -4.96
N PHE A 168 23.53 9.97 -4.94
CA PHE A 168 22.65 9.09 -5.74
C PHE A 168 22.38 9.61 -7.17
N LEU A 169 22.69 10.88 -7.48
CA LEU A 169 22.39 11.50 -8.77
C LEU A 169 23.46 11.27 -9.85
N GLU A 170 24.70 10.93 -9.49
CA GLU A 170 25.76 10.63 -10.47
C GLU A 170 25.63 9.25 -11.11
N LEU A 171 24.83 8.33 -10.53
CA LEU A 171 24.65 7.00 -11.09
C LEU A 171 23.69 6.97 -12.28
N PHE A 172 22.88 8.02 -12.48
CA PHE A 172 21.81 8.03 -13.49
C PHE A 172 22.29 8.48 -14.88
N GLU A 173 23.43 9.18 -14.98
CA GLU A 173 23.97 9.61 -16.28
C GLU A 173 24.84 8.55 -16.99
N MET A 174 25.32 7.51 -16.28
CA MET A 174 26.13 6.45 -16.91
C MET A 174 25.32 5.33 -17.58
N LEU A 175 23.98 5.36 -17.54
CA LEU A 175 23.14 4.30 -18.11
C LEU A 175 22.58 4.63 -19.51
N PHE A 176 22.89 5.81 -20.06
CA PHE A 176 22.43 6.26 -21.38
C PHE A 176 23.58 6.76 -22.29
N LEU A 177 24.79 6.24 -22.11
CA LEU A 177 25.92 6.40 -23.03
C LEU A 177 26.37 5.04 -23.58
#